data_AF-X1TAX9-F1
#
_entry.id   AF-X1TAX9-F1
#
_cell.length_a   1.000
_cell.length_b   1.000
_cell.length_c   1.000
_cell.angle_alpha   90.00
_cell.angle_beta   90.00
_cell.angle_gamma   90.00
#
_symmetry.space_group_name_H-M   'P 1'
#
loop_
_entity.id
_entity.type
_entity.pdbx_description
1 polymer ?
#
loop_
_entity_poly.entity_id
_entity_poly.type
_entity_poly.pdbx_seq_one_letter_code
_entity_poly.pdbx_strand_id
1 'polypeptide(L)' 'SIDSPITVIKGISSSLATKFGRLGVKAVRDLLYFFPHRHLDYSQKKFISQLSEGDEQTIIANVWQGQ' A
#
# COMPACT_ATOMS: atom_id res chain seq x y z
N SER A 1 14.24 17.92 -9.34
CA SER A 1 14.18 17.24 -10.65
C SER A 1 13.50 15.89 -10.49
N ILE A 2 12.95 15.28 -11.54
CA ILE A 2 12.41 13.91 -11.46
C ILE A 2 13.51 12.84 -11.31
N ASP A 3 14.74 13.18 -11.66
CA ASP A 3 15.91 12.31 -11.46
C ASP A 3 16.56 12.53 -10.08
N SER A 4 15.97 13.38 -9.23
CA SER A 4 16.42 13.56 -7.86
C SER A 4 16.17 12.29 -7.03
N PRO A 5 17.00 12.02 -6.00
CA PRO A 5 16.77 10.90 -5.08
C PRO A 5 15.41 10.99 -4.39
N ILE A 6 14.76 9.86 -4.11
CA ILE A 6 13.45 9.84 -3.44
C ILE A 6 13.44 10.49 -2.04
N THR A 7 14.60 10.66 -1.40
CA THR A 7 14.75 11.34 -0.09
C THR A 7 14.41 12.83 -0.12
N VAL A 8 14.30 13.45 -1.31
CA VAL A 8 13.82 14.84 -1.43
C VAL A 8 12.33 14.97 -1.12
N ILE A 9 11.58 13.85 -1.15
CA ILE A 9 10.15 13.83 -0.87
C ILE A 9 9.95 13.85 0.65
N LYS A 10 9.25 14.88 1.14
CA LYS A 10 8.89 15.00 2.56
C LYS A 10 8.11 13.75 3.00
N GLY A 11 8.57 13.12 4.07
CA GLY A 11 8.01 11.86 4.61
C GLY A 11 8.79 10.61 4.22
N ILE A 12 9.74 10.69 3.28
CA ILE A 12 10.66 9.59 2.98
C ILE A 12 11.93 9.73 3.81
N SER A 13 12.05 8.91 4.86
CA SER A 13 13.27 8.78 5.65
C SER A 13 14.35 7.99 4.88
N SER A 14 15.61 8.07 5.34
CA SER A 14 16.70 7.24 4.83
C SER A 14 16.42 5.73 4.96
N SER A 15 15.77 5.32 6.06
CA SER A 15 15.36 3.93 6.27
C SER A 15 14.30 3.47 5.28
N LEU A 16 13.31 4.33 4.97
CA LEU A 16 12.31 4.04 3.95
C LEU A 16 12.92 4.04 2.55
N ALA A 17 13.82 4.98 2.26
CA ALA A 17 14.56 5.02 0.99
C ALA A 17 15.41 3.76 0.77
N THR A 18 15.97 3.18 1.83
CA THR A 18 16.71 1.91 1.75
C THR A 18 15.79 0.75 1.36
N LYS A 19 14.55 0.72 1.89
CA LYS A 19 13.56 -0.30 1.51
C LYS A 19 13.15 -0.16 0.05
N PHE A 20 12.86 1.06 -0.42
CA PHE A 20 12.59 1.35 -1.83
C PHE A 20 13.75 0.96 -2.74
N GLY A 21 15.00 1.20 -2.32
CA GLY A 21 16.19 0.80 -3.07
C GLY A 21 16.29 -0.72 -3.30
N ARG A 22 15.83 -1.54 -2.33
CA ARG A 22 15.74 -3.00 -2.50
C ARG A 22 14.67 -3.43 -3.51
N LEU A 23 13.69 -2.57 -3.75
CA LEU A 23 12.61 -2.76 -4.74
C LEU A 23 12.96 -2.11 -6.10
N GLY A 24 14.19 -1.59 -6.27
CA GLY A 24 14.65 -0.96 -7.51
C GLY A 24 14.28 0.52 -7.66
N VAL A 25 13.68 1.15 -6.64
CA VAL A 25 13.23 2.55 -6.68
C VAL A 25 14.28 3.45 -6.03
N LYS A 26 14.88 4.36 -6.82
CA LYS A 26 15.98 5.25 -6.35
C LYS A 26 15.70 6.72 -6.62
N ALA A 27 15.09 7.04 -7.75
CA ALA A 27 14.73 8.39 -8.16
C ALA A 27 13.23 8.65 -8.06
N VAL A 28 12.83 9.92 -8.03
CA VAL A 28 11.41 10.33 -8.05
C VAL A 28 10.69 9.74 -9.26
N ARG A 29 11.35 9.66 -10.43
CA ARG A 29 10.83 8.99 -11.64
C ARG A 29 10.42 7.55 -11.38
N ASP A 30 11.23 6.78 -10.68
CA ASP A 30 10.96 5.36 -10.40
C ASP A 30 9.71 5.23 -9.52
N LEU A 31 9.54 6.14 -8.55
CA LEU A 31 8.39 6.15 -7.66
C LEU A 31 7.08 6.49 -8.39
N LEU A 32 7.13 7.39 -9.38
CA LEU A 32 5.96 7.73 -10.20
C LEU A 32 5.43 6.54 -11.01
N TYR A 33 6.30 5.58 -11.35
CA TYR A 33 5.95 4.36 -12.08
C TYR A 33 5.98 3.11 -11.20
N PHE A 34 6.08 3.27 -9.87
CA PHE A 34 6.04 2.16 -8.92
C PHE A 34 4.59 1.82 -8.56
N PHE A 35 3.92 1.09 -9.44
CA PHE A 35 2.51 0.72 -9.26
C PHE A 35 2.34 -0.42 -8.25
N PRO A 36 1.28 -0.41 -7.44
CA PRO A 36 0.94 -1.53 -6.56
C PRO A 36 0.79 -2.83 -7.36
N HIS A 37 1.37 -3.93 -6.86
CA HIS A 37 1.24 -5.24 -7.51
C HIS A 37 -0.20 -5.76 -7.50
N ARG A 38 -0.99 -5.35 -6.50
CA ARG A 38 -2.40 -5.70 -6.37
C ARG A 38 -3.19 -4.44 -6.07
N HIS A 39 -4.14 -4.10 -6.94
CA HIS A 39 -5.12 -3.08 -6.65
C HIS A 39 -6.24 -3.71 -5.81
N LEU A 40 -6.28 -3.40 -4.52
CA LEU A 40 -7.41 -3.78 -3.67
C LEU A 40 -8.53 -2.77 -3.91
N ASP A 41 -9.56 -3.20 -4.63
CA ASP A 41 -10.76 -2.40 -4.84
C ASP A 41 -11.65 -2.44 -3.58
N TYR A 42 -11.49 -1.44 -2.73
CA TYR A 42 -12.28 -1.25 -1.52
C TYR A 42 -13.71 -0.75 -1.78
N SER A 43 -14.12 -0.55 -3.03
CA SER A 43 -15.50 -0.16 -3.37
C SER A 43 -16.48 -1.33 -3.19
N GLN A 44 -16.00 -2.56 -3.35
CA GLN A 44 -16.79 -3.80 -3.21
C GLN A 44 -16.92 -4.17 -1.74
N LYS A 45 -17.78 -3.45 -1.01
CA LYS A 45 -18.09 -3.73 0.40
C LYS A 45 -19.01 -4.96 0.46
N LYS A 46 -18.55 -6.04 1.10
CA LYS A 46 -19.41 -7.18 1.45
C LYS A 46 -19.71 -7.17 2.95
N PHE A 47 -20.96 -7.48 3.29
CA PHE A 47 -21.32 -7.73 4.69
C PHE A 47 -20.77 -9.09 5.14
N ILE A 48 -20.48 -9.22 6.45
CA ILE A 48 -19.94 -10.47 7.03
C ILE A 48 -20.82 -11.69 6.70
N SER A 49 -22.14 -11.49 6.60
CA SER A 49 -23.11 -12.53 6.23
C SER A 49 -22.97 -13.06 4.79
N GLN A 50 -22.15 -12.41 3.96
CA GLN A 50 -21.96 -12.73 2.54
C GLN A 50 -20.53 -13.25 2.26
N LEU A 51 -19.77 -13.54 3.31
CA LEU A 51 -18.44 -14.14 3.17
C LEU A 51 -18.55 -15.56 2.60
N SER A 52 -17.57 -15.92 1.78
CA SER A 52 -17.45 -17.26 1.21
C SER A 52 -16.07 -17.81 1.52
N GLU A 53 -15.99 -19.08 1.89
CA GLU A 53 -14.71 -19.74 2.18
C GLU A 53 -13.85 -19.81 0.91
N GLY A 54 -12.56 -19.48 1.04
CA GLY A 54 -11.60 -19.50 -0.08
C GLY A 54 -11.34 -18.14 -0.75
N ASP A 55 -12.15 -17.12 -0.47
CA ASP A 55 -11.98 -15.78 -1.04
C ASP A 55 -11.36 -14.79 -0.03
N GLU A 56 -10.35 -14.03 -0.48
CA GLU A 56 -9.90 -12.86 0.27
C GLU A 56 -10.91 -11.71 0.09
N GLN A 57 -11.65 -11.39 1.15
CA GLN A 57 -12.71 -10.37 1.12
C GLN A 57 -12.45 -9.27 2.15
N THR A 58 -12.80 -8.02 1.82
CA THR A 58 -12.73 -6.91 2.77
C THR A 58 -14.06 -6.76 3.51
N ILE A 59 -14.01 -6.77 4.85
CA ILE A 59 -15.17 -6.55 5.71
C ILE A 59 -15.09 -5.24 6.48
N ILE A 60 -16.25 -4.68 6.81
CA ILE A 60 -16.40 -3.57 7.77
C ILE A 60 -17.13 -4.13 8.99
N ALA A 61 -16.54 -3.97 10.18
CA ALA A 61 -17.11 -4.47 11.43
C ALA A 61 -17.05 -3.38 12.52
N ASN A 62 -18.08 -3.35 13.38
CA ASN A 62 -18.04 -2.60 14.63
C ASN A 62 -17.44 -3.50 15.71
N VAL A 63 -16.33 -3.08 16.31
CA VAL A 63 -15.66 -3.82 17.39
C VAL A 63 -16.18 -3.31 18.73
N TRP A 64 -16.83 -4.18 19.52
CA TRP A 64 -17.46 -3.82 20.79
C TRP A 64 -16.56 -4.04 22.01
N GLN A 65 -15.62 -4.98 21.93
CA GLN A 65 -14.62 -5.23 22.97
C GLN A 65 -13.39 -5.90 22.34
N GLY A 66 -12.19 -5.47 22.75
CA GLY A 66 -10.91 -6.12 22.45
C GLY A 66 -10.26 -6.55 23.77
N GLN A 67 -9.65 -7.73 23.78
CA GLN A 67 -8.85 -8.22 24.90
C GLN A 67 -7.49 -7.51 24.95
#